data_AF-A0A849DNP6-F1
#
_entry.id   AF-A0A849DNP6-F1
#
_cell.length_a   1.000
_cell.length_b   1.000
_cell.length_c   1.000
_cell.angle_alpha   90.00
_cell.angle_beta   90.00
_cell.angle_gamma   90.00
#
_symmetry.space_group_name_H-M   'P 1'
#
loop_
_entity.id
_entity.type
_entity.pdbx_description
1 polymer ?
#
loop_
_entity_poly.entity_id
_entity_poly.type
_entity_poly.pdbx_seq_one_letter_code
_entity_poly.pdbx_strand_id
1 'polypeptide(L)'
;MLTSAVRGTALSVFAVVAAIVVPTPAQADPFQNVYCDVNPVPGCIVRIIVRPQPGDDGSTGNNGGSGNGGNGDGALEPGDCYVQRLPGQESTPIGGPMPGAWYERICLLPGGGEAVSAAFWLTDDQVISPATVARQAVARLTLPTLVLRWNPAPPADQILYIPTWLWVDSVSWVPQSATASVPGLSVTATATPTRVVFATGDGNSVTCDGPGTAWQSGMDPLSASPTCGYTYPAPGAYTLTATVTWTVTWAGGGTSGTVDPLTTSASQQVRVVEAGAVNTNGV
;
A
#
# COMPACT_ATOMS: atom_id res chain seq x y z
N MET A 1 46.37 -24.62 65.75
CA MET A 1 47.01 -25.42 64.69
C MET A 1 46.21 -25.22 63.41
N LEU A 2 46.92 -25.06 62.30
CA LEU A 2 46.47 -24.56 61.00
C LEU A 2 45.47 -25.47 60.27
N THR A 3 44.94 -24.91 59.15
CA THR A 3 44.40 -25.53 57.91
C THR A 3 42.88 -25.67 57.86
N SER A 4 42.15 -25.41 56.78
CA SER A 4 42.43 -24.89 55.44
C SER A 4 41.11 -24.38 54.83
N ALA A 5 41.18 -23.36 53.99
CA ALA A 5 40.10 -22.94 53.10
C ALA A 5 39.85 -24.00 52.01
N VAL A 6 38.59 -24.18 51.61
CA VAL A 6 38.22 -24.74 50.30
C VAL A 6 37.13 -23.84 49.71
N ARG A 7 37.51 -23.05 48.70
CA ARG A 7 36.61 -22.30 47.83
C ARG A 7 36.03 -23.27 46.81
N GLY A 8 34.74 -23.58 46.87
CA GLY A 8 34.01 -24.24 45.81
C GLY A 8 33.37 -23.20 44.90
N THR A 9 33.99 -22.94 43.75
CA THR A 9 33.40 -22.15 42.66
C THR A 9 32.31 -22.97 41.97
N ALA A 10 31.05 -22.58 42.16
CA ALA A 10 29.92 -23.10 41.41
C ALA A 10 29.91 -22.49 39.99
N LEU A 11 30.36 -23.26 38.98
CA LEU A 11 30.11 -22.92 37.59
C LEU A 11 28.61 -23.11 37.30
N SER A 12 27.89 -22.01 37.15
CA SER A 12 26.50 -22.02 36.69
C SER A 12 26.50 -22.10 35.16
N VAL A 13 26.15 -23.26 34.61
CA VAL A 13 25.94 -23.44 33.17
C VAL A 13 24.55 -22.89 32.84
N PHE A 14 24.49 -21.69 32.27
CA PHE A 14 23.26 -21.16 31.65
C PHE A 14 23.11 -21.80 30.27
N ALA A 15 22.16 -22.72 30.12
CA ALA A 15 21.72 -23.19 28.81
C ALA A 15 20.93 -22.07 28.13
N VAL A 16 21.52 -21.44 27.11
CA VAL A 16 20.81 -20.50 26.23
C VAL A 16 19.93 -21.34 25.29
N VAL A 17 18.63 -21.35 25.54
CA VAL A 17 17.64 -21.88 24.59
C VAL A 17 17.47 -20.84 23.49
N ALA A 18 18.14 -21.03 22.36
CA ALA A 18 17.90 -20.25 21.15
C ALA A 18 16.55 -20.67 20.55
N ALA A 19 15.54 -19.79 20.67
CA ALA A 19 14.28 -19.97 19.96
C ALA A 19 14.52 -19.76 18.47
N ILE A 20 14.55 -20.86 17.70
CA ILE A 20 14.56 -20.82 16.25
C ILE A 20 13.16 -20.38 15.81
N VAL A 21 13.00 -19.10 15.49
CA VAL A 21 11.82 -18.60 14.77
C VAL A 21 11.98 -19.04 13.32
N VAL A 22 11.29 -20.11 12.95
CA VAL A 22 11.18 -20.50 11.54
C VAL A 22 10.28 -19.45 10.87
N PRO A 23 10.75 -18.67 9.89
CA PRO A 23 9.85 -17.80 9.14
C PRO A 23 8.83 -18.69 8.44
N THR A 24 7.54 -18.48 8.74
CA THR A 24 6.48 -19.03 7.90
C THR A 24 6.70 -18.51 6.48
N PRO A 25 6.70 -19.37 5.44
CA PRO A 25 6.80 -18.88 4.07
C PRO A 25 5.66 -17.88 3.83
N ALA A 26 6.03 -16.69 3.35
CA ALA A 26 5.06 -15.75 2.82
C ALA A 26 4.33 -16.44 1.66
N GLN A 27 3.09 -16.85 1.88
CA GLN A 27 2.20 -17.30 0.81
C GLN A 27 1.94 -16.08 -0.07
N ALA A 28 2.33 -16.15 -1.34
CA ALA A 28 1.85 -15.19 -2.33
C ALA A 28 0.33 -15.32 -2.44
N ASP A 29 -0.39 -14.21 -2.33
CA ASP A 29 -1.85 -14.18 -2.44
C ASP A 29 -2.30 -14.75 -3.81
N PRO A 30 -3.11 -15.82 -3.86
CA PRO A 30 -3.49 -16.46 -5.12
C PRO A 30 -4.55 -15.67 -5.91
N PHE A 31 -5.04 -14.53 -5.42
CA PHE A 31 -6.15 -13.80 -6.04
C PHE A 31 -5.67 -12.77 -7.05
N GLN A 32 -5.69 -13.12 -8.34
CA GLN A 32 -5.62 -12.14 -9.42
C GLN A 32 -6.93 -12.08 -10.23
N ASN A 33 -7.39 -10.83 -10.39
CA ASN A 33 -8.40 -10.28 -11.31
C ASN A 33 -9.86 -10.74 -11.17
N VAL A 34 -10.75 -9.75 -11.00
CA VAL A 34 -12.22 -9.88 -11.07
C VAL A 34 -12.68 -9.25 -12.38
N TYR A 35 -13.29 -10.04 -13.27
CA TYR A 35 -13.90 -9.54 -14.51
C TYR A 35 -15.42 -9.55 -14.42
N CYS A 36 -16.02 -8.38 -14.63
CA CYS A 36 -17.47 -8.22 -14.74
C CYS A 36 -17.84 -8.10 -16.22
N ASP A 37 -18.29 -9.19 -16.85
CA ASP A 37 -18.87 -9.08 -18.19
C ASP A 37 -20.34 -8.65 -18.08
N VAL A 38 -20.68 -7.56 -18.76
CA VAL A 38 -22.05 -7.11 -18.98
C VAL A 38 -22.54 -7.74 -20.27
N ASN A 39 -23.56 -8.61 -20.18
CA ASN A 39 -24.53 -9.06 -21.23
C ASN A 39 -24.45 -10.56 -21.61
N PRO A 40 -25.56 -11.33 -21.73
CA PRO A 40 -26.98 -10.92 -21.70
C PRO A 40 -27.78 -11.31 -20.47
N VAL A 41 -27.13 -11.68 -19.36
CA VAL A 41 -27.81 -11.82 -18.06
C VAL A 41 -27.08 -10.94 -17.05
N PRO A 42 -27.76 -10.09 -16.26
CA PRO A 42 -27.12 -9.31 -15.21
C PRO A 42 -26.70 -10.24 -14.07
N GLY A 43 -25.54 -10.86 -14.22
CA GLY A 43 -24.89 -11.69 -13.22
C GLY A 43 -23.40 -11.35 -13.18
N CYS A 44 -22.93 -10.83 -12.05
CA CYS A 44 -21.51 -10.63 -11.82
C CYS A 44 -20.89 -12.00 -11.50
N ILE A 45 -20.32 -12.68 -12.49
CA ILE A 45 -19.59 -13.93 -12.25
C ILE A 45 -18.21 -13.54 -11.71
N VAL A 46 -18.05 -13.56 -10.39
CA VAL A 46 -16.73 -13.41 -9.76
C VAL A 46 -15.94 -14.70 -10.01
N ARG A 47 -15.10 -14.70 -11.05
CA ARG A 47 -14.21 -15.83 -11.37
C ARG A 47 -12.96 -15.72 -10.51
N ILE A 48 -12.90 -16.49 -9.43
CA ILE A 48 -11.73 -16.55 -8.53
C ILE A 48 -10.72 -17.52 -9.10
N ILE A 49 -9.68 -17.06 -9.79
CA ILE A 49 -8.62 -17.95 -10.31
C ILE A 49 -7.82 -18.52 -9.13
N VAL A 50 -7.87 -19.83 -8.94
CA VAL A 50 -7.00 -20.56 -8.02
C VAL A 50 -6.01 -21.36 -8.87
N ARG A 51 -4.79 -20.84 -9.04
CA ARG A 51 -3.72 -21.60 -9.70
C ARG A 51 -3.20 -22.68 -8.74
N PRO A 52 -3.02 -23.93 -9.18
CA PRO A 52 -2.38 -24.94 -8.33
C PRO A 52 -0.96 -24.49 -7.93
N GLN A 53 -0.64 -24.50 -6.64
CA GLN A 53 0.76 -24.40 -6.19
C GLN A 53 1.51 -25.66 -6.64
N PRO A 54 2.75 -25.56 -7.15
CA PRO A 54 3.55 -26.73 -7.46
C PRO A 54 3.97 -27.41 -6.15
N GLY A 55 3.45 -28.60 -5.91
CA GLY A 55 3.93 -29.50 -4.87
C GLY A 55 2.84 -30.03 -3.96
N ASP A 56 2.03 -30.95 -4.48
CA ASP A 56 1.45 -32.06 -3.72
C ASP A 56 0.90 -33.08 -4.72
N ASP A 57 1.79 -33.74 -5.46
CA ASP A 57 1.51 -35.03 -6.10
C ASP A 57 2.85 -35.74 -6.31
N GLY A 58 3.09 -36.78 -5.50
CA GLY A 58 4.18 -37.71 -5.76
C GLY A 58 3.86 -38.54 -7.00
N SER A 59 4.46 -38.20 -8.15
CA SER A 59 4.74 -39.17 -9.21
C SER A 59 5.81 -38.66 -10.17
N THR A 60 6.67 -39.59 -10.56
CA THR A 60 7.92 -39.46 -11.31
C THR A 60 7.73 -39.08 -12.78
N GLY A 61 8.56 -38.14 -13.28
CA GLY A 61 8.76 -37.96 -14.73
C GLY A 61 9.59 -36.73 -15.12
N ASN A 62 10.79 -36.95 -15.66
CA ASN A 62 11.67 -35.95 -16.27
C ASN A 62 11.04 -35.27 -17.50
N ASN A 63 11.18 -33.95 -17.63
CA ASN A 63 11.92 -33.28 -18.72
C ASN A 63 11.78 -31.74 -18.63
N GLY A 64 12.87 -31.03 -18.92
CA GLY A 64 12.96 -29.57 -18.80
C GLY A 64 12.23 -28.79 -19.88
N GLY A 65 12.00 -27.51 -19.59
CA GLY A 65 11.49 -26.51 -20.53
C GLY A 65 11.49 -25.12 -19.91
N SER A 66 12.31 -24.23 -20.47
CA SER A 66 12.41 -22.80 -20.16
C SER A 66 11.37 -22.00 -20.95
N GLY A 67 10.93 -20.86 -20.38
CA GLY A 67 10.24 -19.75 -21.07
C GLY A 67 8.82 -19.54 -20.58
N ASN A 68 8.23 -18.34 -20.57
CA ASN A 68 8.70 -16.97 -20.76
C ASN A 68 7.58 -16.09 -20.20
N GLY A 69 7.88 -14.84 -19.82
CA GLY A 69 6.87 -13.89 -19.37
C GLY A 69 5.81 -13.60 -20.44
N GLY A 70 4.57 -13.38 -19.99
CA GLY A 70 3.48 -12.89 -20.82
C GLY A 70 2.48 -12.12 -19.96
N ASN A 71 2.37 -10.81 -20.22
CA ASN A 71 1.15 -10.05 -19.94
C ASN A 71 0.01 -10.74 -20.72
N GLY A 72 -1.02 -11.20 -20.03
CA GLY A 72 -2.19 -11.83 -20.64
C GLY A 72 -3.46 -11.21 -20.07
N ASP A 73 -4.20 -10.55 -20.94
CA ASP A 73 -5.57 -10.11 -20.74
C ASP A 73 -6.37 -11.31 -20.21
N GLY A 74 -7.11 -11.17 -19.10
CA GLY A 74 -7.59 -12.28 -18.26
C GLY A 74 -8.67 -13.20 -18.84
N ALA A 75 -8.37 -13.80 -19.98
CA ALA A 75 -8.96 -15.05 -20.41
C ALA A 75 -8.45 -16.17 -19.50
N LEU A 76 -9.37 -17.02 -19.03
CA LEU A 76 -9.02 -18.20 -18.23
C LEU A 76 -8.14 -19.14 -19.05
N GLU A 77 -7.02 -19.60 -18.47
CA GLU A 77 -6.12 -20.53 -19.13
C GLU A 77 -6.45 -22.00 -18.76
N PRO A 78 -6.12 -22.97 -19.61
CA PRO A 78 -6.21 -24.39 -19.24
C PRO A 78 -5.33 -24.67 -18.01
N GLY A 79 -5.95 -25.09 -16.91
CA GLY A 79 -5.33 -25.29 -15.59
C GLY A 79 -5.87 -24.39 -14.48
N ASP A 80 -6.62 -23.34 -14.82
CA ASP A 80 -7.23 -22.44 -13.84
C ASP A 80 -8.55 -22.99 -13.27
N CYS A 81 -8.73 -22.86 -11.95
CA CYS A 81 -9.98 -23.18 -11.27
C CYS A 81 -10.72 -21.91 -10.83
N TYR A 82 -12.05 -21.89 -10.88
CA TYR A 82 -12.89 -20.84 -10.30
C TYR A 82 -14.07 -21.39 -9.51
N VAL A 83 -14.58 -20.60 -8.57
CA VAL A 83 -15.74 -20.96 -7.74
C VAL A 83 -16.98 -20.20 -8.23
N GLN A 84 -18.10 -20.89 -8.39
CA GLN A 84 -19.37 -20.31 -8.84
C GLN A 84 -20.51 -20.73 -7.92
N ARG A 85 -21.49 -19.83 -7.71
CA ARG A 85 -22.71 -20.13 -6.95
C ARG A 85 -23.64 -21.02 -7.77
N LEU A 86 -24.23 -22.03 -7.14
CA LEU A 86 -25.15 -22.94 -7.83
C LEU A 86 -26.43 -22.21 -8.30
N PRO A 87 -26.93 -22.54 -9.50
CA PRO A 87 -28.20 -22.00 -9.99
C PRO A 87 -29.39 -22.52 -9.16
N GLY A 88 -30.51 -21.78 -9.16
CA GLY A 88 -31.76 -22.21 -8.51
C GLY A 88 -31.84 -21.99 -6.99
N GLN A 89 -30.90 -21.24 -6.41
CA GLN A 89 -30.89 -20.90 -4.98
C GLN A 89 -31.55 -19.55 -4.68
N GLU A 90 -32.75 -19.32 -5.23
CA GLU A 90 -33.51 -18.06 -5.07
C GLU A 90 -34.29 -17.99 -3.75
N SER A 91 -34.47 -19.13 -3.08
CA SER A 91 -35.02 -19.24 -1.72
C SER A 91 -33.91 -19.53 -0.69
N THR A 92 -34.23 -19.39 0.60
CA THR A 92 -33.32 -19.72 1.70
C THR A 92 -32.70 -21.10 1.47
N PRO A 93 -31.38 -21.20 1.23
CA PRO A 93 -30.80 -22.46 0.80
C PRO A 93 -30.90 -23.50 1.90
N ILE A 94 -31.37 -24.70 1.55
CA ILE A 94 -31.52 -25.80 2.50
C ILE A 94 -30.13 -26.41 2.75
N GLY A 95 -29.75 -26.55 4.03
CA GLY A 95 -28.70 -27.48 4.43
C GLY A 95 -27.38 -26.91 4.99
N GLY A 96 -27.20 -25.60 5.17
CA GLY A 96 -26.01 -25.07 5.84
C GLY A 96 -26.26 -23.87 6.74
N PRO A 97 -25.24 -23.44 7.52
CA PRO A 97 -25.34 -22.29 8.42
C PRO A 97 -25.68 -21.01 7.66
N MET A 98 -26.72 -20.30 8.10
CA MET A 98 -27.06 -18.99 7.54
C MET A 98 -26.31 -17.87 8.28
N PRO A 99 -25.87 -16.80 7.58
CA PRO A 99 -26.01 -16.57 6.13
C PRO A 99 -25.00 -17.39 5.30
N GLY A 100 -25.45 -17.97 4.17
CA GLY A 100 -24.59 -18.75 3.26
C GLY A 100 -25.34 -19.30 2.03
N ALA A 101 -24.59 -19.89 1.10
CA ALA A 101 -25.10 -20.49 -0.12
C ALA A 101 -24.27 -21.70 -0.56
N TRP A 102 -24.73 -22.41 -1.61
CA TRP A 102 -24.01 -23.56 -2.16
C TRP A 102 -23.19 -23.10 -3.37
N TYR A 103 -21.95 -23.57 -3.43
CA TYR A 103 -20.99 -23.24 -4.46
C TYR A 103 -20.40 -24.51 -5.08
N GLU A 104 -19.88 -24.40 -6.28
CA GLU A 104 -19.09 -25.43 -6.96
C GLU A 104 -17.77 -24.83 -7.46
N ARG A 105 -16.74 -25.67 -7.58
CA ARG A 105 -15.45 -25.29 -8.15
C ARG A 105 -15.31 -25.91 -9.53
N ILE A 106 -15.04 -25.10 -10.52
CA ILE A 106 -14.90 -25.48 -11.92
C ILE A 106 -13.44 -25.26 -12.32
N CYS A 107 -12.75 -26.30 -12.77
CA CYS A 107 -11.37 -26.24 -13.25
C CYS A 107 -11.32 -26.48 -14.76
N LEU A 108 -10.67 -25.58 -15.50
CA LEU A 108 -10.43 -25.78 -16.93
C LEU A 108 -9.34 -26.82 -17.13
N LEU A 109 -9.64 -27.88 -17.86
CA LEU A 109 -8.67 -28.95 -18.09
C LEU A 109 -7.75 -28.63 -19.29
N PRO A 110 -6.46 -29.00 -19.22
CA PRO A 110 -5.57 -28.99 -20.38
C PRO A 110 -6.16 -29.87 -21.50
N GLY A 111 -6.45 -29.28 -22.67
CA GLY A 111 -7.06 -29.98 -23.82
C GLY A 111 -8.54 -29.68 -24.07
N GLY A 112 -9.16 -28.83 -23.24
CA GLY A 112 -10.55 -28.41 -23.39
C GLY A 112 -11.52 -29.26 -22.55
N GLY A 113 -12.48 -28.59 -21.91
CA GLY A 113 -13.42 -29.19 -20.97
C GLY A 113 -13.29 -28.61 -19.56
N GLU A 114 -14.29 -28.91 -18.73
CA GLU A 114 -14.41 -28.41 -17.36
C GLU A 114 -14.51 -29.59 -16.38
N ALA A 115 -13.75 -29.55 -15.29
CA ALA A 115 -13.89 -30.43 -14.16
C ALA A 115 -14.64 -29.70 -13.03
N VAL A 116 -15.85 -30.17 -12.70
CA VAL A 116 -16.71 -29.55 -11.70
C VAL A 116 -16.62 -30.36 -10.39
N SER A 117 -16.43 -29.68 -9.27
CA SER A 117 -16.42 -30.28 -7.94
C SER A 117 -17.83 -30.63 -7.48
N ALA A 118 -17.94 -31.45 -6.43
CA ALA A 118 -19.19 -31.52 -5.68
C ALA A 118 -19.55 -30.14 -5.10
N ALA A 119 -20.85 -29.90 -4.94
CA ALA A 119 -21.37 -28.73 -4.27
C ALA A 119 -20.88 -28.66 -2.82
N PHE A 120 -20.47 -27.48 -2.37
CA PHE A 120 -20.05 -27.23 -0.99
C PHE A 120 -20.68 -25.94 -0.46
N TRP A 121 -20.91 -25.89 0.85
CA TRP A 121 -21.49 -24.71 1.50
C TRP A 121 -20.40 -23.71 1.85
N LEU A 122 -20.62 -22.44 1.51
CA LEU A 122 -19.83 -21.33 2.03
C LEU A 122 -20.77 -20.34 2.73
N THR A 123 -20.38 -19.90 3.92
CA THR A 123 -20.99 -18.74 4.58
C THR A 123 -20.47 -17.45 3.96
N ASP A 124 -21.22 -16.34 4.06
CA ASP A 124 -20.86 -15.09 3.36
C ASP A 124 -19.47 -14.55 3.75
N ASP A 125 -19.01 -14.82 4.97
CA ASP A 125 -17.67 -14.51 5.47
C ASP A 125 -16.56 -15.41 4.89
N GLN A 126 -16.92 -16.60 4.39
CA GLN A 126 -16.00 -17.55 3.76
C GLN A 126 -15.82 -17.33 2.26
N VAL A 127 -16.75 -16.65 1.59
CA VAL A 127 -16.69 -16.49 0.12
C VAL A 127 -15.68 -15.41 -0.29
N ILE A 128 -15.57 -14.30 0.44
CA ILE A 128 -14.55 -13.27 0.22
C ILE A 128 -14.21 -12.64 1.58
N SER A 129 -12.96 -12.76 2.02
CA SER A 129 -12.55 -12.13 3.29
C SER A 129 -12.67 -10.61 3.21
N PRO A 130 -13.07 -9.92 4.30
CA PRO A 130 -13.06 -8.45 4.35
C PRO A 130 -11.72 -7.83 3.95
N ALA A 131 -10.61 -8.49 4.26
CA ALA A 131 -9.27 -8.06 3.84
C ALA A 131 -9.08 -8.09 2.31
N THR A 132 -9.74 -9.00 1.60
CA THR A 132 -9.69 -9.05 0.12
C THR A 132 -10.50 -7.91 -0.49
N VAL A 133 -11.71 -7.66 0.02
CA VAL A 133 -12.52 -6.50 -0.41
C VAL A 133 -11.83 -5.19 -0.01
N ALA A 134 -11.13 -5.14 1.11
CA ALA A 134 -10.32 -4.00 1.51
C ALA A 134 -9.23 -3.67 0.48
N ARG A 135 -8.50 -4.66 -0.04
CA ARG A 135 -7.51 -4.44 -1.11
C ARG A 135 -8.15 -3.88 -2.38
N GLN A 136 -9.36 -4.32 -2.73
CA GLN A 136 -10.12 -3.72 -3.85
C GLN A 136 -10.52 -2.28 -3.57
N ALA A 137 -10.95 -1.96 -2.34
CA ALA A 137 -11.26 -0.60 -1.93
C ALA A 137 -10.01 0.28 -1.99
N VAL A 138 -8.86 -0.22 -1.53
CA VAL A 138 -7.56 0.47 -1.62
C VAL A 138 -7.14 0.72 -3.07
N ALA A 139 -7.31 -0.26 -3.96
CA ALA A 139 -6.99 -0.11 -5.39
C ALA A 139 -7.88 0.92 -6.11
N ARG A 140 -9.03 1.28 -5.53
CA ARG A 140 -9.94 2.32 -6.05
C ARG A 140 -9.65 3.71 -5.47
N LEU A 141 -8.72 3.83 -4.51
CA LEU A 141 -8.33 5.12 -3.97
C LEU A 141 -7.71 5.98 -5.07
N THR A 142 -8.23 7.19 -5.22
CA THR A 142 -7.64 8.22 -6.08
C THR A 142 -7.00 9.26 -5.19
N LEU A 143 -5.68 9.23 -5.08
CA LEU A 143 -4.93 10.23 -4.29
C LEU A 143 -4.77 11.52 -5.10
N PRO A 144 -4.84 12.70 -4.45
CA PRO A 144 -4.77 13.98 -5.14
C PRO A 144 -3.37 14.24 -5.71
N THR A 145 -3.31 15.00 -6.80
CA THR A 145 -2.06 15.64 -7.24
C THR A 145 -1.64 16.65 -6.18
N LEU A 146 -0.40 16.54 -5.69
CA LEU A 146 0.13 17.43 -4.66
C LEU A 146 0.37 18.83 -5.20
N VAL A 147 -0.07 19.84 -4.44
CA VAL A 147 0.23 21.25 -4.72
C VAL A 147 1.31 21.71 -3.75
N LEU A 148 2.56 21.75 -4.24
CA LEU A 148 3.69 22.24 -3.44
C LEU A 148 3.68 23.76 -3.41
N ARG A 149 3.99 24.31 -2.25
CA ARG A 149 4.10 25.74 -2.01
C ARG A 149 5.36 26.04 -1.23
N TRP A 150 5.93 27.20 -1.49
CA TRP A 150 7.05 27.73 -0.75
C TRP A 150 7.02 29.25 -0.72
N ASN A 151 7.79 29.84 0.18
CA ASN A 151 7.92 31.28 0.31
C ASN A 151 9.39 31.73 0.22
N PRO A 152 9.71 32.73 -0.62
CA PRO A 152 8.82 33.40 -1.59
C PRO A 152 8.26 32.47 -2.67
N ALA A 153 7.03 32.70 -3.13
CA ALA A 153 6.42 31.86 -4.17
C ALA A 153 6.92 32.23 -5.59
N PRO A 154 6.92 31.29 -6.55
CA PRO A 154 7.21 31.61 -7.95
C PRO A 154 6.33 32.74 -8.49
N PRO A 155 6.84 33.60 -9.37
CA PRO A 155 8.13 33.50 -10.06
C PRO A 155 9.33 34.09 -9.30
N ALA A 156 9.19 34.42 -8.00
CA ALA A 156 10.31 34.96 -7.23
C ALA A 156 11.39 33.90 -6.96
N ASP A 157 12.65 34.32 -7.09
CA ASP A 157 13.81 33.50 -6.72
C ASP A 157 13.94 33.38 -5.20
N GLN A 158 14.42 32.23 -4.74
CA GLN A 158 14.89 32.09 -3.36
C GLN A 158 16.27 32.75 -3.23
N ILE A 159 16.58 33.22 -2.04
CA ILE A 159 17.88 33.82 -1.75
C ILE A 159 18.68 32.84 -0.90
N LEU A 160 19.94 32.61 -1.26
CA LEU A 160 20.84 31.77 -0.48
C LEU A 160 21.00 32.31 0.96
N TYR A 161 21.22 31.42 1.92
CA TYR A 161 21.28 31.73 3.36
C TYR A 161 20.02 32.37 3.99
N ILE A 162 18.90 32.45 3.26
CA ILE A 162 17.61 32.90 3.79
C ILE A 162 16.67 31.69 3.95
N PRO A 163 15.93 31.55 5.07
CA PRO A 163 15.00 30.44 5.27
C PRO A 163 13.88 30.41 4.23
N THR A 164 13.81 29.32 3.47
CA THR A 164 12.68 28.98 2.61
C THR A 164 11.68 28.16 3.41
N TRP A 165 10.42 28.61 3.46
CA TRP A 165 9.34 27.85 4.07
C TRP A 165 8.73 26.91 3.04
N LEU A 166 8.48 25.66 3.41
CA LEU A 166 7.95 24.63 2.52
C LEU A 166 6.64 24.06 3.08
N TRP A 167 5.63 23.87 2.24
CA TRP A 167 4.41 23.17 2.64
C TRP A 167 3.67 22.55 1.45
N VAL A 168 2.82 21.58 1.74
CA VAL A 168 1.81 21.05 0.83
C VAL A 168 0.51 21.81 1.07
N ASP A 169 -0.12 22.29 0.00
CA ASP A 169 -1.38 23.03 0.11
C ASP A 169 -2.49 22.15 0.69
N SER A 170 -3.33 22.74 1.55
CA SER A 170 -4.40 22.04 2.25
C SER A 170 -5.42 21.42 1.30
N VAL A 171 -5.58 21.96 0.08
CA VAL A 171 -6.42 21.35 -0.97
C VAL A 171 -5.97 19.93 -1.35
N SER A 172 -4.68 19.64 -1.22
CA SER A 172 -4.09 18.32 -1.51
C SER A 172 -3.73 17.53 -0.24
N TRP A 173 -4.03 18.06 0.96
CA TRP A 173 -3.80 17.41 2.25
C TRP A 173 -5.13 17.01 2.92
N VAL A 174 -5.94 16.21 2.21
CA VAL A 174 -7.26 15.78 2.69
C VAL A 174 -7.38 14.27 2.58
N PRO A 175 -7.93 13.57 3.60
CA PRO A 175 -8.17 12.13 3.50
C PRO A 175 -9.01 11.76 2.28
N GLN A 176 -8.63 10.66 1.62
CA GLN A 176 -9.35 10.09 0.49
C GLN A 176 -9.96 8.76 0.88
N SER A 177 -11.19 8.48 0.45
CA SER A 177 -11.84 7.20 0.71
C SER A 177 -12.38 6.58 -0.56
N ALA A 178 -12.43 5.25 -0.55
CA ALA A 178 -13.03 4.46 -1.62
C ALA A 178 -13.69 3.22 -1.01
N THR A 179 -14.76 2.76 -1.65
CA THR A 179 -15.51 1.60 -1.20
C THR A 179 -15.51 0.53 -2.28
N ALA A 180 -15.32 -0.72 -1.83
CA ALA A 180 -15.58 -1.91 -2.63
C ALA A 180 -16.68 -2.73 -1.96
N SER A 181 -17.51 -3.34 -2.78
CA SER A 181 -18.66 -4.11 -2.31
C SER A 181 -18.82 -5.35 -3.15
N VAL A 182 -19.19 -6.43 -2.48
CA VAL A 182 -19.61 -7.72 -3.02
C VAL A 182 -20.94 -8.08 -2.35
N PRO A 183 -21.71 -9.08 -2.84
CA PRO A 183 -22.95 -9.48 -2.19
C PRO A 183 -22.72 -9.76 -0.69
N GLY A 184 -23.51 -9.10 0.18
CA GLY A 184 -23.42 -9.29 1.64
C GLY A 184 -22.27 -8.56 2.36
N LEU A 185 -21.31 -7.97 1.65
CA LEU A 185 -20.12 -7.35 2.26
C LEU A 185 -19.71 -6.05 1.56
N SER A 186 -19.55 -4.98 2.35
CA SER A 186 -19.01 -3.70 1.90
C SER A 186 -17.86 -3.28 2.80
N VAL A 187 -16.76 -2.82 2.18
CA VAL A 187 -15.56 -2.36 2.86
C VAL A 187 -15.14 -1.00 2.31
N THR A 188 -14.89 -0.06 3.21
CA THR A 188 -14.38 1.27 2.90
C THR A 188 -12.94 1.39 3.35
N ALA A 189 -12.06 1.78 2.43
CA ALA A 189 -10.68 2.15 2.72
C ALA A 189 -10.55 3.68 2.75
N THR A 190 -9.73 4.20 3.67
CA THR A 190 -9.45 5.62 3.84
C THR A 190 -7.95 5.84 3.94
N ALA A 191 -7.39 6.60 3.00
CA ALA A 191 -6.01 7.07 3.00
C ALA A 191 -5.94 8.46 3.65
N THR A 192 -5.19 8.60 4.73
CA THR A 192 -5.01 9.85 5.48
C THR A 192 -3.57 10.33 5.34
N PRO A 193 -3.31 11.56 4.88
CA PRO A 193 -1.95 12.07 4.77
C PRO A 193 -1.40 12.38 6.17
N THR A 194 -0.21 11.86 6.48
CA THR A 194 0.36 11.95 7.83
C THR A 194 1.71 12.66 7.87
N ARG A 195 2.51 12.54 6.81
CA ARG A 195 3.88 13.04 6.77
C ARG A 195 4.27 13.47 5.37
N VAL A 196 5.10 14.51 5.28
CA VAL A 196 5.78 14.91 4.03
C VAL A 196 7.29 14.94 4.23
N VAL A 197 8.01 14.48 3.21
CA VAL A 197 9.46 14.65 3.07
C VAL A 197 9.73 15.49 1.84
N PHE A 198 10.42 16.62 2.02
CA PHE A 198 10.91 17.47 0.95
C PHE A 198 12.38 17.15 0.68
N ALA A 199 12.67 16.51 -0.45
CA ALA A 199 14.03 16.41 -0.97
C ALA A 199 14.36 17.73 -1.70
N THR A 200 15.38 18.43 -1.24
CA THR A 200 15.68 19.82 -1.64
C THR A 200 16.45 19.93 -2.96
N GLY A 201 16.88 18.80 -3.53
CA GLY A 201 17.58 18.74 -4.82
C GLY A 201 19.09 18.97 -4.74
N ASP A 202 19.63 19.29 -3.56
CA ASP A 202 21.07 19.42 -3.28
C ASP A 202 21.62 18.26 -2.43
N GLY A 203 20.87 17.16 -2.33
CA GLY A 203 21.21 15.98 -1.54
C GLY A 203 20.65 15.99 -0.11
N ASN A 204 20.04 17.08 0.33
CA ASN A 204 19.41 17.17 1.65
C ASN A 204 17.90 16.90 1.60
N SER A 205 17.30 16.76 2.78
CA SER A 205 15.86 16.61 2.93
C SER A 205 15.34 17.20 4.23
N VAL A 206 14.08 17.66 4.23
CA VAL A 206 13.35 18.14 5.40
C VAL A 206 12.09 17.28 5.58
N THR A 207 11.84 16.79 6.80
CA THR A 207 10.68 15.95 7.12
C THR A 207 9.75 16.66 8.09
N CYS A 208 8.45 16.55 7.83
CA CYS A 208 7.43 17.15 8.68
C CYS A 208 6.27 16.20 8.94
N ASP A 209 5.83 16.17 10.19
CA ASP A 209 4.58 15.52 10.59
C ASP A 209 3.43 16.52 10.32
N GLY A 210 2.66 16.26 9.27
CA GLY A 210 1.70 17.21 8.70
C GLY A 210 2.16 17.87 7.40
N PRO A 211 1.37 18.82 6.85
CA PRO A 211 1.63 19.42 5.53
C PRO A 211 2.79 20.41 5.51
N GLY A 212 3.32 20.80 6.67
CA GLY A 212 4.17 21.99 6.83
C GLY A 212 3.37 23.24 7.19
N THR A 213 4.06 24.30 7.57
CA THR A 213 3.46 25.58 8.00
C THR A 213 3.37 26.51 6.81
N ALA A 214 2.14 26.86 6.41
CA ALA A 214 1.92 27.83 5.36
C ALA A 214 2.40 29.23 5.78
N TRP A 215 3.10 29.90 4.87
CA TRP A 215 3.47 31.30 5.06
C TRP A 215 2.23 32.22 5.02
N GLN A 216 2.24 33.27 5.85
CA GLN A 216 1.18 34.27 5.96
C GLN A 216 1.82 35.66 5.96
N SER A 217 1.15 36.61 5.32
CA SER A 217 1.59 38.01 5.29
C SER A 217 1.67 38.57 6.72
N GLY A 218 2.76 39.28 7.02
CA GLY A 218 3.01 39.86 8.34
C GLY A 218 3.92 39.01 9.25
N MET A 219 4.28 37.79 8.84
CA MET A 219 5.36 37.05 9.49
C MET A 219 6.74 37.62 9.11
N ASP A 220 7.73 37.46 10.00
CA ASP A 220 9.11 37.92 9.79
C ASP A 220 9.80 37.10 8.68
N PRO A 221 10.13 37.68 7.52
CA PRO A 221 10.69 36.95 6.38
C PRO A 221 12.00 36.21 6.68
N LEU A 222 12.70 36.59 7.75
CA LEU A 222 13.95 35.95 8.17
C LEU A 222 13.74 34.83 9.20
N SER A 223 12.51 34.66 9.70
CA SER A 223 12.19 33.60 10.65
C SER A 223 12.20 32.23 9.99
N ALA A 224 12.68 31.23 10.70
CA ALA A 224 12.60 29.84 10.26
C ALA A 224 11.16 29.31 10.36
N SER A 225 10.76 28.46 9.42
CA SER A 225 9.48 27.77 9.47
C SER A 225 9.37 26.93 10.75
N PRO A 226 8.24 26.97 11.47
CA PRO A 226 8.02 26.16 12.66
C PRO A 226 8.07 24.64 12.41
N THR A 227 7.88 24.21 11.16
CA THR A 227 7.83 22.78 10.80
C THR A 227 8.82 22.46 9.67
N CYS A 228 8.53 22.89 8.44
CA CYS A 228 9.39 22.63 7.27
C CYS A 228 10.03 23.92 6.78
N GLY A 229 11.30 24.10 7.12
CA GLY A 229 12.14 25.16 6.60
C GLY A 229 13.42 24.59 6.02
N TYR A 230 13.91 25.17 4.93
CA TYR A 230 15.21 24.83 4.37
C TYR A 230 15.97 26.08 3.95
N THR A 231 17.28 26.08 4.12
CA THR A 231 18.15 27.20 3.73
C THR A 231 19.18 26.70 2.76
N TYR A 232 19.14 27.19 1.52
CA TYR A 232 20.09 26.78 0.49
C TYR A 232 21.47 27.41 0.72
N PRO A 233 22.56 26.62 0.68
CA PRO A 233 23.91 27.12 0.93
C PRO A 233 24.60 27.68 -0.31
N ALA A 234 24.05 27.46 -1.51
CA ALA A 234 24.65 27.86 -2.77
C ALA A 234 23.58 28.32 -3.79
N PRO A 235 23.93 29.20 -4.74
CA PRO A 235 23.04 29.56 -5.84
C PRO A 235 22.93 28.40 -6.84
N GLY A 236 21.78 28.26 -7.48
CA GLY A 236 21.53 27.18 -8.42
C GLY A 236 20.07 26.97 -8.77
N ALA A 237 19.82 25.99 -9.64
CA ALA A 237 18.49 25.48 -9.91
C ALA A 237 18.37 24.08 -9.27
N TYR A 238 17.44 23.93 -8.35
CA TYR A 238 17.23 22.70 -7.60
C TYR A 238 15.86 22.10 -7.91
N THR A 239 15.79 20.76 -7.98
CA THR A 239 14.51 20.06 -8.12
C THR A 239 13.99 19.71 -6.74
N LEU A 240 13.07 20.53 -6.23
CA LEU A 240 12.38 20.27 -4.97
C LEU A 240 11.33 19.18 -5.19
N THR A 241 11.42 18.08 -4.46
CA THR A 241 10.46 16.96 -4.54
C THR A 241 9.81 16.73 -3.19
N ALA A 242 8.49 16.87 -3.12
CA ALA A 242 7.71 16.50 -1.93
C ALA A 242 7.19 15.08 -2.10
N THR A 243 7.38 14.24 -1.09
CA THR A 243 6.81 12.89 -1.00
C THR A 243 5.90 12.84 0.23
N VAL A 244 4.61 12.62 0.02
CA VAL A 244 3.62 12.51 1.09
C VAL A 244 3.34 11.04 1.37
N THR A 245 3.40 10.65 2.63
CA THR A 245 3.00 9.33 3.13
C THR A 245 1.55 9.36 3.57
N TRP A 246 0.78 8.38 3.11
CA TRP A 246 -0.63 8.21 3.42
C TRP A 246 -0.81 6.95 4.26
N THR A 247 -1.27 7.09 5.49
CA THR A 247 -1.69 5.96 6.33
C THR A 247 -3.05 5.49 5.84
N VAL A 248 -3.15 4.21 5.49
CA VAL A 248 -4.39 3.64 4.94
C VAL A 248 -5.02 2.67 5.92
N THR A 249 -6.27 2.96 6.28
CA THR A 249 -7.10 2.11 7.14
C THR A 249 -8.34 1.67 6.39
N TRP A 250 -8.95 0.57 6.80
CA TRP A 250 -10.21 0.11 6.23
C TRP A 250 -11.14 -0.47 7.30
N ALA A 251 -12.43 -0.43 7.02
CA ALA A 251 -13.46 -1.04 7.85
C ALA A 251 -14.61 -1.61 7.00
N GLY A 252 -15.12 -2.77 7.38
CA GLY A 252 -16.26 -3.42 6.73
C GLY A 252 -16.43 -4.88 7.16
N GLY A 253 -17.66 -5.41 7.02
CA GLY A 253 -17.97 -6.78 7.42
C GLY A 253 -17.75 -7.08 8.91
N GLY A 254 -17.93 -6.08 9.78
CA GLY A 254 -17.69 -6.22 11.22
C GLY A 254 -16.21 -6.25 11.62
N THR A 255 -15.29 -6.05 10.68
CA THR A 255 -13.84 -6.03 10.92
C THR A 255 -13.21 -4.73 10.42
N SER A 256 -11.96 -4.49 10.83
CA SER A 256 -11.17 -3.35 10.36
C SER A 256 -9.69 -3.71 10.36
N GLY A 257 -8.89 -2.91 9.67
CA GLY A 257 -7.45 -3.11 9.62
C GLY A 257 -6.70 -1.95 8.99
N THR A 258 -5.39 -2.14 8.87
CA THR A 258 -4.47 -1.23 8.22
C THR A 258 -3.78 -1.96 7.07
N VAL A 259 -3.41 -1.23 6.03
CA VAL A 259 -2.56 -1.76 4.94
C VAL A 259 -1.28 -0.96 4.85
N ASP A 260 -0.36 -1.40 4.00
CA ASP A 260 0.89 -0.68 3.74
C ASP A 260 0.60 0.78 3.33
N PRO A 261 1.38 1.75 3.84
CA PRO A 261 1.20 3.14 3.48
C PRO A 261 1.34 3.37 1.97
N LEU A 262 0.55 4.29 1.43
CA LEU A 262 0.70 4.77 0.07
C LEU A 262 1.58 6.02 0.05
N THR A 263 2.14 6.33 -1.11
CA THR A 263 2.89 7.58 -1.31
C THR A 263 2.44 8.31 -2.57
N THR A 264 2.48 9.64 -2.50
CA THR A 264 2.35 10.51 -3.67
C THR A 264 3.53 11.45 -3.70
N SER A 265 4.00 11.79 -4.90
CA SER A 265 5.10 12.73 -5.07
C SER A 265 4.76 13.80 -6.09
N ALA A 266 5.31 15.00 -5.88
CA ALA A 266 5.38 16.01 -6.93
C ALA A 266 6.67 16.81 -6.81
N SER A 267 7.15 17.30 -7.95
CA SER A 267 8.42 18.01 -8.05
C SER A 267 8.24 19.33 -8.77
N GLN A 268 8.97 20.35 -8.32
CA GLN A 268 9.03 21.66 -8.99
C GLN A 268 10.45 22.23 -8.92
N GLN A 269 10.80 23.05 -9.91
CA GLN A 269 12.09 23.74 -9.92
C GLN A 269 12.06 24.94 -8.98
N VAL A 270 13.11 25.05 -8.16
CA VAL A 270 13.38 26.17 -7.29
C VAL A 270 14.67 26.83 -7.76
N ARG A 271 14.61 28.11 -8.10
CA ARG A 271 15.78 28.91 -8.44
C ARG A 271 16.27 29.66 -7.20
N VAL A 272 17.56 29.52 -6.91
CA VAL A 272 18.23 30.15 -5.77
C VAL A 272 19.31 31.08 -6.30
N VAL A 273 19.33 32.32 -5.81
CA VAL A 273 20.29 33.35 -6.20
C VAL A 273 21.03 33.92 -5.00
N GLU A 274 22.16 34.56 -5.29
CA GLU A 274 22.85 35.43 -4.35
C GLU A 274 22.26 36.83 -4.42
N ALA A 275 21.90 37.41 -3.26
CA ALA A 275 21.55 38.81 -3.18
C ALA A 275 22.83 39.65 -3.12
N GLY A 276 23.22 40.24 -4.25
CA GLY A 276 24.33 41.19 -4.28
C GLY A 276 23.95 42.53 -3.64
N ALA A 277 24.79 43.04 -2.73
CA ALA A 277 24.64 44.39 -2.22
C ALA A 277 25.10 45.42 -3.27
N VAL A 278 24.23 46.35 -3.65
CA VAL A 278 24.62 47.52 -4.44
C VAL A 278 25.05 48.61 -3.46
N ASN A 279 26.35 48.90 -3.43
CA ASN A 279 26.88 50.01 -2.62
C ASN A 279 26.80 51.30 -3.45
N THR A 280 25.72 52.06 -3.31
CA THR A 280 25.64 53.42 -3.88
C THR A 280 26.44 54.36 -2.97
N ASN A 281 27.75 54.41 -3.17
CA ASN A 281 28.57 55.48 -2.60
C ASN A 281 28.15 56.79 -3.26
N GLY A 282 27.25 57.52 -2.60
CA GLY A 282 26.81 58.84 -2.99
C GLY A 282 28.00 59.79 -3.02
N VAL A 283 28.19 60.41 -4.18
CA VAL A 283 29.18 61.46 -4.47
C VAL A 283 28.76 62.77 -3.85
#